data_AF-A0A0Q7YQ73-F1
#
_entry.id   AF-A0A0Q7YQ73-F1
#
_cell.length_a   1.000
_cell.length_b   1.000
_cell.length_c   1.000
_cell.angle_alpha   90.00
_cell.angle_beta   90.00
_cell.angle_gamma   90.00
#
_symmetry.space_group_name_H-M   'P 1'
#
loop_
_entity.id
_entity.type
_entity.pdbx_description
1 polymer ?
#
loop_
_entity_poly.entity_id
_entity_poly.type
_entity_poly.pdbx_seq_one_letter_code
_entity_poly.pdbx_strand_id
1 'polypeptide(L)'
;MTELQNTTTMETPPAAQHTNSADAILRRLATRAMGLTGADIERIVREARLKARRGKRAIRYEDIEDGIRGHRPPVPYNLRWRFAFHEAGHAVVHHALDLGPVRGLNIDTGEGGYNLVGFHAWATDTRDWYENMLTMLMAGRAAEQLVLKRVSSGSGGTDDSDLARATRLAFDMERTLGFGSEHPLLYRPHRDPGAVFDRDPELAARVHGKLEAALDLAAVILRRRRSTFHALAKALFDAQAMDEMAVLHILTDGDLPP
;
A
#
# COMPACT_ATOMS: atom_id res chain seq x y z
N MET A 1 49.59 -34.05 -31.68
CA MET A 1 48.27 -34.47 -31.15
C MET A 1 48.36 -34.40 -29.65
N THR A 2 47.78 -33.46 -28.91
CA THR A 2 46.76 -32.44 -29.20
C THR A 2 46.82 -31.40 -28.07
N GLU A 3 46.71 -30.12 -28.42
CA GLU A 3 46.49 -28.98 -27.51
C GLU A 3 45.15 -29.11 -26.77
N LEU A 4 45.09 -28.73 -25.48
CA LEU A 4 43.83 -28.38 -24.82
C LEU A 4 44.02 -27.12 -23.96
N GLN A 5 43.95 -26.00 -24.68
CA GLN A 5 43.19 -24.77 -24.42
C GLN A 5 42.88 -24.36 -22.97
N ASN A 6 43.42 -23.19 -22.62
CA ASN A 6 42.91 -22.24 -21.64
C ASN A 6 41.39 -22.07 -21.72
N THR A 7 40.69 -22.25 -20.61
CA THR A 7 39.38 -21.65 -20.37
C THR A 7 39.53 -20.57 -19.30
N THR A 8 39.90 -19.38 -19.75
CA THR A 8 39.66 -18.14 -19.01
C THR A 8 38.16 -17.94 -18.92
N THR A 9 37.58 -18.22 -17.75
CA THR A 9 36.22 -17.81 -17.42
C THR A 9 36.21 -16.29 -17.38
N MET A 10 35.68 -15.64 -18.42
CA MET A 10 35.36 -14.22 -18.36
C MET A 10 34.18 -14.06 -17.40
N GLU A 11 34.46 -13.67 -16.16
CA GLU A 11 33.46 -13.07 -15.29
C GLU A 11 33.02 -11.74 -15.92
N THR A 12 31.80 -11.73 -16.43
CA THR A 12 31.11 -10.51 -16.83
C THR A 12 30.99 -9.60 -15.59
N PRO A 13 31.50 -8.35 -15.60
CA PRO A 13 31.35 -7.45 -14.48
C PRO A 13 29.85 -7.20 -14.19
N PRO A 14 29.44 -7.01 -12.93
CA PRO A 14 28.07 -6.66 -12.63
C PRO A 14 27.75 -5.36 -13.36
N ALA A 15 26.73 -5.40 -14.22
CA ALA A 15 26.27 -4.25 -14.96
C ALA A 15 26.02 -3.10 -13.99
N ALA A 16 26.85 -2.06 -14.08
CA ALA A 16 26.61 -0.81 -13.41
C ALA A 16 25.18 -0.37 -13.75
N GLN A 17 24.32 -0.27 -12.73
CA GLN A 17 22.97 0.25 -12.86
C GLN A 17 23.05 1.74 -13.21
N HIS A 18 23.33 2.04 -14.48
CA HIS A 18 22.96 3.30 -15.06
C HIS A 18 21.44 3.34 -15.02
N THR A 19 20.86 4.05 -14.06
CA THR A 19 19.43 4.37 -14.07
C THR A 19 19.16 5.13 -15.37
N ASN A 20 18.70 4.42 -16.39
CA ASN A 20 18.38 5.00 -17.67
C ASN A 20 17.29 6.07 -17.42
N SER A 21 17.47 7.28 -17.94
CA SER A 21 16.49 8.36 -17.75
C SER A 21 15.09 7.93 -18.19
N ALA A 22 14.98 7.03 -19.17
CA ALA A 22 13.72 6.45 -19.60
C ALA A 22 13.07 5.57 -18.51
N ASP A 23 13.84 4.74 -17.82
CA ASP A 23 13.32 3.85 -16.77
C ASP A 23 12.81 4.66 -15.58
N ALA A 24 13.52 5.73 -15.19
CA ALA A 24 13.07 6.63 -14.13
C ALA A 24 11.74 7.31 -14.49
N ILE A 25 11.56 7.71 -15.75
CA ILE A 25 10.32 8.29 -16.26
C ILE A 25 9.18 7.24 -16.23
N LEU A 26 9.44 6.04 -16.72
CA LEU A 26 8.45 4.96 -16.74
C LEU A 26 8.02 4.54 -15.34
N ARG A 27 8.93 4.50 -14.37
CA ARG A 27 8.60 4.23 -12.96
C ARG A 27 7.64 5.26 -12.39
N ARG A 28 7.86 6.56 -12.63
CA ARG A 28 6.94 7.62 -12.21
C ARG A 28 5.55 7.48 -12.82
N LEU A 29 5.48 7.19 -14.12
CA LEU A 29 4.20 6.93 -14.79
C LEU A 29 3.51 5.69 -14.20
N ALA A 30 4.25 4.62 -13.93
CA ALA A 30 3.72 3.41 -13.34
C ALA A 30 3.15 3.67 -11.94
N THR A 31 3.83 4.46 -11.10
CA THR A 31 3.31 4.88 -9.79
C THR A 31 2.01 5.68 -9.92
N ARG A 32 1.95 6.64 -10.84
CA ARG A 32 0.72 7.41 -11.10
C ARG A 32 -0.41 6.55 -11.67
N ALA A 33 -0.08 5.48 -12.37
CA ALA A 33 -1.03 4.56 -12.98
C ALA A 33 -1.46 3.40 -12.06
N MET A 34 -1.02 3.38 -10.79
CA MET A 34 -1.47 2.35 -9.84
C MET A 34 -3.00 2.33 -9.73
N GLY A 35 -3.57 1.13 -9.81
CA GLY A 35 -5.02 0.89 -9.87
C GLY A 35 -5.60 0.80 -11.29
N LEU A 36 -4.82 1.10 -12.33
CA LEU A 36 -5.25 0.93 -13.73
C LEU A 36 -4.95 -0.47 -14.27
N THR A 37 -5.82 -0.96 -15.15
CA THR A 37 -5.63 -2.25 -15.83
C THR A 37 -4.70 -2.13 -17.04
N GLY A 38 -4.16 -3.26 -17.53
CA GLY A 38 -3.35 -3.25 -18.76
C GLY A 38 -4.09 -2.67 -19.98
N ALA A 39 -5.41 -2.89 -20.07
CA ALA A 39 -6.25 -2.32 -21.11
C ALA A 39 -6.38 -0.79 -20.99
N ASP A 40 -6.43 -0.26 -19.75
CA ASP A 40 -6.42 1.18 -19.51
C ASP A 40 -5.09 1.79 -19.95
N ILE A 41 -3.97 1.16 -19.60
CA ILE A 41 -2.63 1.62 -20.01
C ILE A 41 -2.49 1.63 -21.53
N GLU A 42 -2.90 0.57 -22.21
CA GLU A 42 -2.84 0.49 -23.67
C GLU A 42 -3.67 1.62 -24.32
N ARG A 43 -4.89 1.84 -23.81
CA ARG A 43 -5.77 2.91 -24.28
C ARG A 43 -5.11 4.28 -24.10
N ILE A 44 -4.55 4.56 -22.92
CA ILE A 44 -3.88 5.82 -22.60
C ILE A 44 -2.69 6.07 -23.54
N VAL A 45 -1.82 5.07 -23.71
CA VAL A 45 -0.64 5.18 -24.58
C VAL A 45 -1.06 5.40 -26.04
N ARG A 46 -2.12 4.73 -26.50
CA ARG A 46 -2.68 4.93 -27.84
C ARG A 46 -3.20 6.35 -28.02
N GLU A 47 -3.95 6.89 -27.06
CA GLU A 47 -4.46 8.27 -27.08
C GLU A 47 -3.32 9.31 -27.06
N ALA A 48 -2.31 9.11 -26.21
CA ALA A 48 -1.11 9.94 -26.14
C ALA A 48 -0.36 9.99 -27.49
N ARG A 49 -0.20 8.84 -28.16
CA ARG A 49 0.40 8.75 -29.50
C ARG A 49 -0.43 9.49 -30.55
N LEU A 50 -1.76 9.39 -30.49
CA LEU A 50 -2.65 10.13 -31.40
C LEU A 50 -2.55 11.65 -31.21
N LYS A 51 -2.50 12.12 -29.96
CA LYS A 51 -2.30 13.53 -29.59
C LYS A 51 -0.97 14.07 -30.14
N ALA A 52 0.13 13.34 -29.89
CA ALA A 52 1.45 13.70 -30.38
C ALA A 52 1.52 13.78 -31.91
N ARG A 53 0.93 12.79 -32.61
CA ARG A 53 0.87 12.75 -34.08
C ARG A 53 0.10 13.94 -34.66
N ARG A 54 -1.06 14.29 -34.10
CA ARG A 54 -1.84 15.47 -34.54
C ARG A 54 -1.06 16.77 -34.35
N GLY A 55 -0.29 16.86 -33.26
CA GLY A 55 0.62 17.98 -33.00
C GLY A 55 1.94 17.96 -33.78
N LYS A 56 2.14 16.98 -34.68
CA LYS A 56 3.39 16.78 -35.45
C LYS A 56 4.65 16.80 -34.58
N ARG A 57 4.58 16.20 -33.39
CA ARG A 57 5.68 16.14 -32.42
C ARG A 57 5.86 14.73 -31.86
N ALA A 58 7.00 14.48 -31.23
CA ALA A 58 7.19 13.28 -30.43
C ALA A 58 6.24 13.25 -29.23
N ILE A 59 5.97 12.04 -28.73
CA ILE A 59 5.26 11.83 -27.46
C ILE A 59 6.07 12.43 -26.32
N ARG A 60 5.39 13.07 -25.37
CA ARG A 60 5.99 13.64 -24.18
C ARG A 60 5.43 12.95 -22.94
N TYR A 61 6.12 13.11 -21.81
CA TYR A 61 5.69 12.60 -20.53
C TYR A 61 4.27 13.08 -20.18
N GLU A 62 3.99 14.37 -20.40
CA GLU A 62 2.71 14.98 -20.08
C GLU A 62 1.55 14.38 -20.88
N ASP A 63 1.80 13.82 -22.07
CA ASP A 63 0.73 13.18 -22.84
C ASP A 63 0.20 11.91 -22.18
N ILE A 64 1.10 11.16 -21.53
CA ILE A 64 0.76 9.93 -20.83
C ILE A 64 0.24 10.27 -19.43
N GLU A 65 0.89 11.20 -18.74
CA GLU A 65 0.45 11.67 -17.41
C GLU A 65 -0.98 12.26 -17.46
N ASP A 66 -1.27 13.11 -18.45
CA ASP A 66 -2.63 13.63 -18.68
C ASP A 66 -3.63 12.50 -18.93
N GLY A 67 -3.23 11.45 -19.66
CA GLY A 67 -4.09 10.31 -19.96
C GLY A 67 -4.37 9.43 -18.73
N ILE A 68 -3.38 9.25 -17.86
CA ILE A 68 -3.51 8.56 -16.57
C ILE A 68 -4.47 9.32 -15.65
N ARG A 69 -4.27 10.63 -15.52
CA ARG A 69 -5.13 11.48 -14.70
C ARG A 69 -6.53 11.62 -15.31
N GLY A 70 -6.61 11.59 -16.63
CA GLY A 70 -7.84 11.82 -17.38
C GLY A 70 -8.41 13.22 -17.14
N HIS A 71 -9.73 13.37 -17.30
CA HIS A 71 -10.43 14.64 -17.10
C HIS A 71 -10.79 14.91 -15.62
N ARG A 72 -10.09 14.27 -14.68
CA ARG A 72 -10.43 14.37 -13.25
C ARG A 72 -10.08 15.77 -12.72
N PRO A 73 -11.01 16.43 -12.00
CA PRO A 73 -10.66 17.64 -11.28
C PRO A 73 -9.60 17.32 -10.23
N PRO A 74 -8.71 18.27 -9.89
CA PRO A 74 -7.76 18.06 -8.80
C PRO A 74 -8.50 17.68 -7.50
N VAL A 75 -7.93 16.74 -6.75
CA VAL A 75 -8.43 16.40 -5.42
C VAL A 75 -8.37 17.65 -4.53
N PRO A 76 -9.48 18.07 -3.88
CA PRO A 76 -9.50 19.22 -3.00
C PRO A 76 -8.45 19.13 -1.89
N TYR A 77 -7.88 20.27 -1.50
CA TYR A 77 -6.77 20.35 -0.53
C TYR A 77 -7.03 19.51 0.74
N ASN A 78 -8.19 19.68 1.37
CA ASN A 78 -8.56 19.00 2.61
C ASN A 78 -8.68 17.48 2.45
N LEU A 79 -9.20 17.03 1.31
CA LEU A 79 -9.35 15.61 1.00
C LEU A 79 -7.99 14.99 0.67
N ARG A 80 -7.17 15.69 -0.12
CA ARG A 80 -5.80 15.27 -0.44
C ARG A 80 -4.94 15.17 0.82
N TRP A 81 -5.08 16.12 1.75
CA TRP A 81 -4.39 16.09 3.04
C TRP A 81 -4.80 14.88 3.88
N ARG A 82 -6.10 14.53 3.87
CA ARG A 82 -6.59 13.32 4.53
C ARG A 82 -6.00 12.06 3.91
N PHE A 83 -6.06 11.91 2.58
CA PHE A 83 -5.48 10.75 1.88
C PHE A 83 -3.99 10.62 2.17
N ALA A 84 -3.25 11.73 2.17
CA ALA A 84 -1.82 11.71 2.46
C ALA A 84 -1.50 11.12 3.84
N PHE A 85 -2.25 11.52 4.89
CA PHE A 85 -2.07 10.92 6.22
C PHE A 85 -2.57 9.48 6.31
N HIS A 86 -3.67 9.16 5.64
CA HIS A 86 -4.23 7.81 5.61
C HIS A 86 -3.21 6.82 5.02
N GLU A 87 -2.73 7.09 3.80
CA GLU A 87 -1.77 6.22 3.11
C GLU A 87 -0.41 6.18 3.79
N ALA A 88 0.07 7.31 4.33
CA ALA A 88 1.30 7.35 5.12
C ALA A 88 1.17 6.50 6.40
N GLY A 89 -0.03 6.42 6.98
CA GLY A 89 -0.34 5.56 8.11
C GLY A 89 -0.05 4.10 7.80
N HIS A 90 -0.63 3.59 6.70
CA HIS A 90 -0.38 2.24 6.21
C HIS A 90 1.11 1.99 5.94
N ALA A 91 1.77 2.89 5.20
CA ALA A 91 3.18 2.71 4.83
C ALA A 91 4.12 2.63 6.04
N VAL A 92 3.94 3.53 7.03
CA VAL A 92 4.78 3.54 8.24
C VAL A 92 4.55 2.30 9.09
N VAL A 93 3.29 1.88 9.28
CA VAL A 93 2.98 0.68 10.09
C VAL A 93 3.47 -0.58 9.38
N HIS A 94 3.25 -0.70 8.06
CA HIS A 94 3.73 -1.82 7.26
C HIS A 94 5.25 -1.99 7.35
N HIS A 95 5.98 -0.88 7.24
CA HIS A 95 7.44 -0.87 7.36
C HIS A 95 7.90 -1.19 8.80
N ALA A 96 7.27 -0.60 9.81
CA ALA A 96 7.63 -0.81 11.21
C ALA A 96 7.41 -2.23 11.70
N LEU A 97 6.45 -2.95 11.12
CA LEU A 97 6.14 -4.35 11.40
C LEU A 97 6.94 -5.34 10.51
N ASP A 98 7.83 -4.83 9.66
CA ASP A 98 8.63 -5.61 8.71
C ASP A 98 7.77 -6.61 7.88
N LEU A 99 6.64 -6.14 7.37
CA LEU A 99 5.75 -6.99 6.57
C LEU A 99 6.25 -7.19 5.14
N GLY A 100 7.10 -6.30 4.64
CA GLY A 100 7.67 -6.31 3.30
C GLY A 100 7.88 -4.90 2.74
N PRO A 101 8.26 -4.78 1.45
CA PRO A 101 8.54 -3.49 0.84
C PRO A 101 7.27 -2.68 0.54
N VAL A 102 7.32 -1.36 0.75
CA VAL A 102 6.31 -0.42 0.25
C VAL A 102 6.75 0.02 -1.16
N ARG A 103 6.06 -0.48 -2.19
CA ARG A 103 6.43 -0.30 -3.60
C ARG A 103 6.01 1.06 -4.18
N GLY A 104 5.04 1.72 -3.55
CA GLY A 104 4.65 3.08 -3.92
C GLY A 104 3.33 3.51 -3.31
N LEU A 105 3.09 4.82 -3.32
CA LEU A 105 1.89 5.48 -2.82
C LEU A 105 1.31 6.39 -3.90
N ASN A 106 -0.02 6.47 -4.01
CA ASN A 106 -0.70 7.38 -4.93
C ASN A 106 -2.03 7.87 -4.35
N ILE A 107 -2.23 9.19 -4.29
CA ILE A 107 -3.45 9.83 -3.78
C ILE A 107 -4.16 10.69 -4.84
N ASP A 108 -3.77 10.58 -6.11
CA ASP A 108 -4.33 11.31 -7.25
C ASP A 108 -5.34 10.47 -8.05
N THR A 109 -6.18 9.68 -7.37
CA THR A 109 -7.11 8.74 -8.02
C THR A 109 -8.56 9.18 -7.99
N GLY A 110 -8.90 10.21 -7.20
CA GLY A 110 -10.24 10.79 -7.10
C GLY A 110 -11.21 10.04 -6.17
N GLU A 111 -11.00 8.73 -5.97
CA GLU A 111 -11.85 7.87 -5.13
C GLU A 111 -11.19 7.46 -3.80
N GLY A 112 -9.92 7.82 -3.58
CA GLY A 112 -9.17 7.46 -2.39
C GLY A 112 -7.66 7.61 -2.58
N GLY A 113 -6.88 6.91 -1.74
CA GLY A 113 -5.48 6.63 -2.01
C GLY A 113 -5.27 5.16 -2.38
N TYR A 114 -4.09 4.85 -2.90
CA TYR A 114 -3.61 3.50 -3.18
C TYR A 114 -2.23 3.34 -2.58
N ASN A 115 -2.07 2.30 -1.77
CA ASN A 115 -0.80 1.84 -1.26
C ASN A 115 -0.44 0.49 -1.90
N LEU A 116 0.64 0.48 -2.69
CA LEU A 116 1.16 -0.76 -3.25
C LEU A 116 2.21 -1.31 -2.32
N VAL A 117 1.86 -2.35 -1.57
CA VAL A 117 2.78 -3.07 -0.69
C VAL A 117 3.10 -4.46 -1.24
N GLY A 118 4.31 -4.92 -1.01
CA GLY A 118 4.69 -6.32 -1.12
C GLY A 118 4.77 -6.96 0.26
N PHE A 119 4.65 -8.28 0.30
CA PHE A 119 4.90 -9.08 1.49
C PHE A 119 6.15 -9.93 1.30
N HIS A 120 6.89 -10.20 2.38
CA HIS A 120 8.06 -11.08 2.34
C HIS A 120 7.67 -12.49 1.86
N ALA A 121 8.47 -13.09 0.98
CA ALA A 121 8.19 -14.43 0.43
C ALA A 121 8.27 -15.55 1.49
N TRP A 122 8.93 -15.28 2.61
CA TRP A 122 9.04 -16.17 3.77
C TRP A 122 8.02 -15.82 4.87
N ALA A 123 7.08 -14.91 4.61
CA ALA A 123 5.98 -14.65 5.52
C ALA A 123 5.28 -15.98 5.86
N THR A 124 5.28 -16.31 7.13
CA THR A 124 4.56 -17.49 7.64
C THR A 124 3.24 -16.98 8.18
N ASP A 125 2.13 -17.57 7.70
CA ASP A 125 0.73 -17.25 8.06
C ASP A 125 0.42 -17.68 9.51
N THR A 126 1.26 -17.22 10.43
CA THR A 126 1.18 -17.43 11.87
C THR A 126 0.19 -16.45 12.48
N ARG A 127 -0.20 -16.72 13.73
CA ARG A 127 -1.04 -15.81 14.52
C ARG A 127 -0.47 -14.39 14.55
N ASP A 128 0.81 -14.24 14.90
CA ASP A 128 1.47 -12.94 15.02
C ASP A 128 1.49 -12.19 13.69
N TRP A 129 1.67 -12.91 12.58
CA TRP A 129 1.60 -12.32 11.25
C TRP A 129 0.22 -11.75 10.94
N TYR A 130 -0.85 -12.49 11.26
CA TYR A 130 -2.22 -11.99 11.09
C TYR A 130 -2.56 -10.83 12.04
N GLU A 131 -2.06 -10.85 13.27
CA GLU A 131 -2.21 -9.71 14.21
C GLU A 131 -1.49 -8.45 13.68
N ASN A 132 -0.31 -8.61 13.07
CA ASN A 132 0.39 -7.52 12.38
C ASN A 132 -0.37 -7.05 11.14
N MET A 133 -0.97 -7.96 10.37
CA MET A 133 -1.82 -7.61 9.23
C MET A 133 -3.05 -6.80 9.67
N LEU A 134 -3.72 -7.19 10.75
CA LEU A 134 -4.82 -6.41 11.34
C LEU A 134 -4.34 -5.00 11.72
N THR A 135 -3.16 -4.90 12.35
CA THR A 135 -2.56 -3.61 12.72
C THR A 135 -2.29 -2.74 11.51
N MET A 136 -1.76 -3.30 10.42
CA MET A 136 -1.55 -2.60 9.15
C MET A 136 -2.87 -2.13 8.53
N LEU A 137 -3.91 -2.97 8.51
CA LEU A 137 -5.23 -2.59 7.99
C LEU A 137 -5.87 -1.47 8.82
N MET A 138 -5.70 -1.46 10.14
CA MET A 138 -6.24 -0.39 10.99
C MET A 138 -5.42 0.91 10.96
N ALA A 139 -4.28 0.93 10.26
CA ALA A 139 -3.32 2.04 10.29
C ALA A 139 -3.84 3.35 9.68
N GLY A 140 -4.54 3.30 8.54
CA GLY A 140 -5.14 4.49 7.92
C GLY A 140 -6.16 5.16 8.84
N ARG A 141 -7.02 4.35 9.48
CA ARG A 141 -7.97 4.84 10.50
C ARG A 141 -7.26 5.43 11.72
N ALA A 142 -6.23 4.77 12.23
CA ALA A 142 -5.42 5.28 13.35
C ALA A 142 -4.78 6.63 13.01
N ALA A 143 -4.22 6.76 11.80
CA ALA A 143 -3.62 8.01 11.30
C ALA A 143 -4.63 9.16 11.29
N GLU A 144 -5.84 8.93 10.76
CA GLU A 144 -6.91 9.92 10.74
C GLU A 144 -7.37 10.32 12.16
N GLN A 145 -7.51 9.36 13.08
CA GLN A 145 -7.86 9.65 14.48
C GLN A 145 -6.78 10.47 15.17
N LEU A 146 -5.51 10.15 14.96
CA LEU A 146 -4.39 10.83 15.60
C LEU A 146 -4.25 12.28 15.15
N VAL A 147 -4.34 12.53 13.84
CA VAL A 147 -4.00 13.82 13.23
C VAL A 147 -5.24 14.68 13.00
N LEU A 148 -6.30 14.10 12.44
CA LEU A 148 -7.50 14.83 12.00
C LEU A 148 -8.62 14.85 13.05
N LYS A 149 -8.49 14.03 14.11
CA LYS A 149 -9.49 13.84 15.19
C LYS A 149 -10.87 13.42 14.68
N ARG A 150 -10.96 12.99 13.42
CA ARG A 150 -12.20 12.61 12.72
C ARG A 150 -11.85 11.52 11.72
N VAL A 151 -12.54 10.40 11.82
CA VAL A 151 -12.46 9.29 10.87
C VAL A 151 -13.40 9.54 9.71
N SER A 152 -12.94 9.30 8.49
CA SER A 152 -13.77 9.32 7.30
C SER A 152 -14.40 7.96 7.03
N SER A 153 -15.46 7.94 6.22
CA SER A 153 -16.01 6.69 5.71
C SER A 153 -15.05 5.97 4.75
N GLY A 154 -13.91 6.57 4.35
CA GLY A 154 -12.94 5.95 3.45
C GLY A 154 -12.25 4.71 4.02
N SER A 155 -12.16 4.57 5.34
CA SER A 155 -11.66 3.34 5.99
C SER A 155 -12.74 2.24 6.10
N GLY A 156 -13.95 2.46 5.59
CA GLY A 156 -15.11 1.57 5.73
C GLY A 156 -16.08 1.64 4.55
N GLY A 157 -17.27 1.07 4.70
CA GLY A 157 -18.41 1.30 3.78
C GLY A 157 -18.44 0.50 2.47
N THR A 158 -17.32 -0.13 2.08
CA THR A 158 -17.27 -1.08 0.95
C THR A 158 -16.66 -2.40 1.42
N ASP A 159 -16.92 -3.48 0.67
CA ASP A 159 -16.33 -4.79 1.01
C ASP A 159 -14.80 -4.74 0.97
N ASP A 160 -14.21 -3.96 0.06
CA ASP A 160 -12.76 -3.84 -0.09
C ASP A 160 -12.12 -2.81 0.86
N SER A 161 -12.90 -2.12 1.69
CA SER A 161 -12.39 -1.18 2.69
C SER A 161 -11.53 -1.86 3.76
N ASP A 162 -10.63 -1.11 4.39
CA ASP A 162 -9.74 -1.65 5.41
C ASP A 162 -10.49 -2.27 6.58
N LEU A 163 -11.55 -1.62 7.07
CA LEU A 163 -12.36 -2.14 8.16
C LEU A 163 -13.04 -3.46 7.77
N ALA A 164 -13.58 -3.56 6.54
CA ALA A 164 -14.23 -4.79 6.08
C ALA A 164 -13.21 -5.93 5.91
N ARG A 165 -12.01 -5.64 5.37
CA ARG A 165 -10.91 -6.60 5.26
C ARG A 165 -10.40 -7.04 6.63
N ALA A 166 -10.20 -6.11 7.56
CA ALA A 166 -9.77 -6.41 8.93
C ALA A 166 -10.81 -7.24 9.69
N THR A 167 -12.10 -6.90 9.54
CA THR A 167 -13.19 -7.66 10.17
C THR A 167 -13.24 -9.09 9.66
N ARG A 168 -13.13 -9.29 8.33
CA ARG A 168 -13.07 -10.64 7.73
C ARG A 168 -11.87 -11.43 8.24
N LEU A 169 -10.70 -10.80 8.29
CA LEU A 169 -9.48 -11.45 8.77
C LEU A 169 -9.59 -11.85 10.24
N ALA A 170 -10.07 -10.97 11.11
CA ALA A 170 -10.25 -11.24 12.53
C ALA A 170 -11.33 -12.32 12.78
N PHE A 171 -12.39 -12.36 11.95
CA PHE A 171 -13.37 -13.43 11.94
C PHE A 171 -12.74 -14.78 11.57
N ASP A 172 -11.92 -14.80 10.51
CA ASP A 172 -11.21 -16.01 10.08
C ASP A 172 -10.22 -16.50 11.14
N MET A 173 -9.52 -15.60 11.83
CA MET A 173 -8.68 -15.96 12.97
C MET A 173 -9.45 -16.74 14.05
N GLU A 174 -10.69 -16.34 14.34
CA GLU A 174 -11.55 -16.98 15.35
C GLU A 174 -12.20 -18.29 14.86
N ARG A 175 -12.40 -18.47 13.55
CA ARG A 175 -13.31 -19.48 13.00
C ARG A 175 -12.68 -20.48 12.04
N THR A 176 -11.66 -20.09 11.28
CA THR A 176 -11.14 -20.88 10.16
C THR A 176 -9.64 -21.14 10.25
N LEU A 177 -8.86 -20.21 10.81
CA LEU A 177 -7.40 -20.28 10.86
C LEU A 177 -6.84 -21.00 12.09
N GLY A 178 -7.69 -21.27 13.09
CA GLY A 178 -7.27 -21.96 14.30
C GLY A 178 -6.61 -21.11 15.38
N PHE A 179 -6.77 -19.79 15.30
CA PHE A 179 -6.21 -18.84 16.27
C PHE A 179 -7.24 -18.26 17.25
N GLY A 180 -8.47 -18.79 17.23
CA GLY A 180 -9.56 -18.38 18.10
C GLY A 180 -9.33 -18.78 19.54
N SER A 181 -9.90 -18.03 20.48
CA SER A 181 -9.87 -18.42 21.90
C SER A 181 -10.84 -19.58 22.20
N GLU A 182 -11.92 -19.68 21.42
CA GLU A 182 -13.00 -20.66 21.62
C GLU A 182 -13.05 -21.69 20.49
N HIS A 183 -12.81 -22.95 20.86
CA HIS A 183 -12.74 -24.08 19.93
C HIS A 183 -11.82 -23.82 18.71
N PRO A 184 -10.53 -23.46 18.90
CA PRO A 184 -9.63 -23.08 17.81
C PRO A 184 -9.52 -24.18 16.75
N LEU A 185 -9.56 -25.45 17.13
CA LEU A 185 -9.34 -26.55 16.19
C LEU A 185 -10.57 -26.90 15.32
N LEU A 186 -11.68 -26.16 15.44
CA LEU A 186 -12.85 -26.35 14.58
C LEU A 186 -12.81 -25.41 13.38
N TYR A 187 -12.81 -25.99 12.18
CA TYR A 187 -12.93 -25.26 10.92
C TYR A 187 -14.39 -24.91 10.62
N ARG A 188 -14.73 -23.61 10.67
CA ARG A 188 -16.12 -23.12 10.64
C ARG A 188 -16.31 -21.92 9.71
N PRO A 189 -16.16 -22.10 8.37
CA PRO A 189 -16.25 -21.01 7.40
C PRO A 189 -17.67 -20.46 7.28
N HIS A 190 -17.81 -19.19 6.91
CA HIS A 190 -19.10 -18.57 6.61
C HIS A 190 -18.97 -17.48 5.54
N ARG A 191 -19.91 -17.41 4.60
CA ARG A 191 -19.88 -16.40 3.52
C ARG A 191 -20.29 -15.01 3.98
N ASP A 192 -21.10 -14.94 5.03
CA ASP A 192 -21.64 -13.70 5.60
C ASP A 192 -21.30 -13.61 7.09
N PRO A 193 -20.16 -13.01 7.48
CA PRO A 193 -19.82 -12.82 8.88
C PRO A 193 -20.89 -12.06 9.68
N GLY A 194 -21.64 -11.14 9.04
CA GLY A 194 -22.67 -10.33 9.69
C GLY A 194 -23.78 -11.19 10.30
N ALA A 195 -24.33 -12.12 9.53
CA ALA A 195 -25.34 -13.04 10.02
C ALA A 195 -24.86 -13.96 11.16
N VAL A 196 -23.54 -14.19 11.27
CA VAL A 196 -22.96 -14.93 12.40
C VAL A 196 -22.87 -14.05 13.64
N PHE A 197 -22.39 -12.81 13.48
CA PHE A 197 -22.30 -11.84 14.58
C PHE A 197 -23.66 -11.56 15.21
N ASP A 198 -24.73 -11.47 14.42
CA ASP A 198 -26.09 -11.25 14.92
C ASP A 198 -26.58 -12.39 15.82
N ARG A 199 -26.04 -13.60 15.66
CA ARG A 199 -26.42 -14.81 16.41
C ARG A 199 -25.43 -15.16 17.53
N ASP A 200 -24.21 -14.64 17.46
CA ASP A 200 -23.12 -14.90 18.40
C ASP A 200 -22.47 -13.57 18.84
N PRO A 201 -23.08 -12.87 19.82
CA PRO A 201 -22.58 -11.60 20.33
C PRO A 201 -21.19 -11.71 20.97
N GLU A 202 -20.84 -12.88 21.52
CA GLU A 202 -19.53 -13.11 22.14
C GLU A 202 -18.44 -13.17 21.07
N LEU A 203 -18.68 -13.85 19.94
CA LEU A 203 -17.78 -13.82 18.80
C LEU A 203 -17.62 -12.41 18.25
N ALA A 204 -18.73 -11.65 18.12
CA ALA A 204 -18.68 -10.26 17.68
C ALA A 204 -17.79 -9.40 18.60
N ALA A 205 -17.91 -9.57 19.92
CA ALA A 205 -17.08 -8.89 20.90
C ALA A 205 -15.59 -9.28 20.79
N ARG A 206 -15.28 -10.57 20.60
CA ARG A 206 -13.89 -11.03 20.41
C ARG A 206 -13.25 -10.49 19.14
N VAL A 207 -13.98 -10.51 18.03
CA VAL A 207 -13.53 -9.93 16.76
C VAL A 207 -13.30 -8.43 16.93
N HIS A 208 -14.25 -7.72 17.54
CA HIS A 208 -14.10 -6.29 17.80
C HIS A 208 -12.87 -5.98 18.67
N GLY A 209 -12.66 -6.74 19.75
CA GLY A 209 -11.51 -6.57 20.63
C GLY A 209 -10.16 -6.74 19.92
N LYS A 210 -10.05 -7.65 18.93
CA LYS A 210 -8.84 -7.74 18.09
C LYS A 210 -8.64 -6.49 17.23
N LEU A 211 -9.71 -5.93 16.67
CA LEU A 211 -9.64 -4.71 15.87
C LEU A 211 -9.27 -3.49 16.72
N GLU A 212 -9.78 -3.40 17.96
CA GLU A 212 -9.41 -2.35 18.91
C GLU A 212 -7.92 -2.44 19.27
N ALA A 213 -7.43 -3.64 19.62
CA ALA A 213 -6.02 -3.86 19.92
C ALA A 213 -5.10 -3.50 18.73
N ALA A 214 -5.50 -3.88 17.51
CA ALA A 214 -4.79 -3.54 16.29
C ALA A 214 -4.77 -2.02 16.03
N LEU A 215 -5.91 -1.33 16.24
CA LEU A 215 -6.01 0.12 16.11
C LEU A 215 -5.10 0.84 17.12
N ASP A 216 -5.09 0.38 18.37
CA ASP A 216 -4.24 0.94 19.42
C ASP A 216 -2.76 0.73 19.14
N LEU A 217 -2.36 -0.46 18.70
CA LEU A 217 -0.97 -0.75 18.32
C LEU A 217 -0.53 0.11 17.14
N ALA A 218 -1.36 0.25 16.10
CA ALA A 218 -1.09 1.13 14.97
C ALA A 218 -0.90 2.58 15.45
N ALA A 219 -1.74 3.05 16.37
CA ALA A 219 -1.61 4.38 16.95
C ALA A 219 -0.31 4.55 17.77
N VAL A 220 0.12 3.53 18.50
CA VAL A 220 1.40 3.52 19.23
C VAL A 220 2.58 3.63 18.26
N ILE A 221 2.58 2.83 17.19
CA ILE A 221 3.64 2.86 16.16
C ILE A 221 3.73 4.25 15.52
N LEU A 222 2.60 4.80 15.07
CA LEU A 222 2.54 6.13 14.43
C LEU A 222 2.98 7.26 15.37
N ARG A 223 2.69 7.16 16.67
CA ARG A 223 3.17 8.13 17.68
C ARG A 223 4.68 8.01 17.90
N ARG A 224 5.22 6.80 17.97
CA ARG A 224 6.66 6.57 18.14
C ARG A 224 7.44 7.07 16.93
N ARG A 225 6.91 6.86 15.73
CA ARG A 225 7.51 7.27 14.44
C ARG A 225 6.92 8.59 13.92
N ARG A 226 6.58 9.52 14.83
CA ARG A 226 5.84 10.74 14.48
C ARG A 226 6.53 11.59 13.41
N SER A 227 7.85 11.77 13.52
CA SER A 227 8.65 12.55 12.57
C SER A 227 8.55 11.96 11.17
N THR A 228 8.87 10.67 11.02
CA THR A 228 8.78 9.90 9.77
C THR A 228 7.37 9.95 9.19
N PHE A 229 6.36 9.72 10.03
CA PHE A 229 4.96 9.73 9.63
C PHE A 229 4.51 11.09 9.05
N HIS A 230 4.86 12.20 9.70
CA HIS A 230 4.51 13.54 9.20
C HIS A 230 5.34 13.92 7.97
N ALA A 231 6.61 13.52 7.91
CA ALA A 231 7.47 13.76 6.76
C ALA A 231 6.94 13.04 5.50
N LEU A 232 6.56 11.76 5.64
CA LEU A 232 6.00 10.98 4.55
C LEU A 232 4.64 11.53 4.10
N ALA A 233 3.75 11.85 5.04
CA ALA A 233 2.45 12.45 4.71
C ALA A 233 2.62 13.79 3.96
N LYS A 234 3.55 14.65 4.39
CA LYS A 234 3.83 15.92 3.70
C LYS A 234 4.39 15.68 2.30
N ALA A 235 5.38 14.80 2.16
CA ALA A 235 5.98 14.48 0.86
C ALA A 235 4.93 13.90 -0.11
N LEU A 236 4.08 13.00 0.37
CA LEU A 236 3.00 12.41 -0.42
C LEU A 236 1.94 13.45 -0.80
N PHE A 237 1.61 14.38 0.09
CA PHE A 237 0.70 15.48 -0.22
C PHE A 237 1.21 16.38 -1.35
N ASP A 238 2.51 16.69 -1.33
CA ASP A 238 3.16 17.56 -2.31
C ASP A 238 3.33 16.83 -3.66
N ALA A 239 3.82 15.58 -3.63
CA ALA A 239 4.10 14.79 -4.83
C ALA A 239 2.87 14.11 -5.45
N GLN A 240 1.85 13.81 -4.64
CA GLN A 240 0.63 13.05 -4.96
C GLN A 240 0.84 11.59 -5.38
N ALA A 241 2.02 11.24 -5.87
CA ALA A 241 2.46 9.89 -6.17
C ALA A 241 3.95 9.75 -5.82
N MET A 242 4.32 8.68 -5.11
CA MET A 242 5.68 8.39 -4.69
C MET A 242 6.04 6.94 -5.00
N ASP A 243 7.21 6.72 -5.62
CA ASP A 243 7.72 5.38 -5.89
C ASP A 243 8.40 4.76 -4.66
N GLU A 244 8.73 3.47 -4.76
CA GLU A 244 9.41 2.70 -3.70
C GLU A 244 10.64 3.43 -3.15
N MET A 245 11.49 3.97 -4.01
CA MET A 245 12.73 4.62 -3.59
C MET A 245 12.46 5.90 -2.80
N ALA A 246 11.53 6.74 -3.27
CA ALA A 246 11.15 7.96 -2.58
C ALA A 246 10.50 7.68 -1.22
N VAL A 247 9.67 6.64 -1.14
CA VAL A 247 9.04 6.22 0.13
C VAL A 247 10.09 5.66 1.08
N LEU A 248 10.94 4.73 0.62
CA LEU A 248 11.95 4.08 1.44
C LEU A 248 12.94 5.08 2.03
N HIS A 249 13.40 6.06 1.25
CA HIS A 249 14.31 7.11 1.73
C HIS A 249 13.76 7.82 2.98
N ILE A 250 12.47 8.19 2.97
CA ILE A 250 11.85 8.85 4.13
C ILE A 250 11.68 7.88 5.29
N LEU A 251 11.29 6.63 5.01
CA LEU A 251 11.08 5.62 6.05
C LEU A 251 12.37 5.27 6.79
N THR A 252 13.51 5.18 6.08
CA THR A 252 14.81 4.84 6.66
C THR A 252 15.53 6.02 7.31
N ASP A 253 15.36 7.24 6.79
CA ASP A 253 16.01 8.42 7.35
C ASP A 253 15.51 8.75 8.78
N GLY A 254 14.30 8.29 9.12
CA GLY A 254 13.76 8.37 10.48
C GLY A 254 14.17 7.25 11.43
N ASP A 255 14.91 6.24 10.94
CA ASP A 255 15.43 5.10 11.72
C ASP A 255 16.93 5.19 12.05
N LEU A 256 17.60 6.30 11.70
CA LEU A 256 18.93 6.58 12.19
C LEU A 256 18.88 6.89 13.70
N PRO A 257 19.57 6.10 14.56
CA PRO A 257 19.74 6.50 15.94
C PRO A 257 20.55 7.82 16.01
N PRO A 258 20.32 8.67 17.03
CA PRO A 258 21.07 9.91 17.23
C PRO A 258 22.57 9.66 17.45
#